data_AF-B7Q664-F1
#
_entry.id   AF-B7Q664-F1
#
_cell.length_a   1.000
_cell.length_b   1.000
_cell.length_c   1.000
_cell.angle_alpha   90.00
_cell.angle_beta   90.00
_cell.angle_gamma   90.00
#
_symmetry.space_group_name_H-M   'P 1'
#
loop_
_entity.id
_entity.type
_entity.pdbx_description
1 polymer ?
#
loop_
_entity_poly.entity_id
_entity_poly.type
_entity_poly.pdbx_seq_one_letter_code
_entity_poly.pdbx_strand_id
1 'polypeptide(L)'
;MGTFAYPSSVSNPSGFDTDNLKDAVWPGGETEALARLERHLERKAWVASFGSPKMTPKSLLASQTGLSPYLRFGCLSARLFYHQLADLYRKIKKSNPPLSLQGQLLWREFFYCAATRNPNFDRMHNNPICVQIPWDVNAEALAKWANGQTGYPWIDAIMRQLREEGWIHHVARYAVACFLTRGDLWLSWEEGMKVFDELLLDADWSVNAGSWMWLSCSSFFQQFFHLYCPVRFGRKADPSGDFISSFEFILNI
;
A
#
# COMPACT_ATOMS: atom_id res chain seq x y z
N MET A 1 -2.24 16.52 -5.15
CA MET A 1 -0.98 16.89 -4.47
C MET A 1 -1.08 16.50 -3.00
N GLY A 2 -0.54 15.35 -2.61
CA GLY A 2 -0.43 14.99 -1.19
C GLY A 2 0.65 15.84 -0.52
N THR A 3 0.25 16.70 0.41
CA THR A 3 1.17 17.53 1.20
C THR A 3 1.71 16.74 2.39
N PHE A 4 3.03 16.62 2.48
CA PHE A 4 3.73 16.24 3.70
C PHE A 4 3.52 17.34 4.76
N ALA A 5 3.00 17.01 5.93
CA ALA A 5 3.02 17.96 7.04
C ALA A 5 4.40 17.95 7.71
N TYR A 6 4.94 19.15 7.93
CA TYR A 6 6.17 19.35 8.68
C TYR A 6 5.89 19.21 10.19
N PRO A 7 6.84 18.68 10.98
CA PRO A 7 6.73 18.73 12.43
C PRO A 7 6.68 20.19 12.91
N SER A 8 5.89 20.47 13.94
CA SER A 8 5.63 21.80 14.53
C SER A 8 6.86 22.53 15.11
N SER A 9 8.07 21.94 15.03
CA SER A 9 9.32 22.52 15.51
C SER A 9 10.26 23.03 14.41
N VAL A 10 9.88 22.91 13.13
CA VAL A 10 10.70 23.38 12.00
C VAL A 10 10.04 24.59 11.37
N SER A 11 10.73 25.75 11.37
CA SER A 11 10.26 26.98 10.73
C SER A 11 9.88 26.71 9.28
N ASN A 12 8.61 26.97 8.94
CA ASN A 12 8.04 26.77 7.61
C ASN A 12 8.78 27.64 6.57
N PRO A 13 9.68 27.07 5.74
CA PRO A 13 10.52 27.85 4.82
C PRO A 13 9.72 28.40 3.63
N SER A 14 8.49 27.91 3.46
CA SER A 14 7.68 28.03 2.25
C SER A 14 6.48 28.96 2.40
N GLY A 15 6.24 29.53 3.59
CA GLY A 15 5.20 30.55 3.81
C GLY A 15 3.75 30.08 3.64
N PHE A 16 3.50 28.78 3.55
CA PHE A 16 2.15 28.24 3.49
C PHE A 16 1.48 28.26 4.86
N ASP A 17 0.23 28.65 4.95
CA ASP A 17 -0.54 28.57 6.20
C ASP A 17 -0.72 27.09 6.60
N THR A 18 -0.12 26.72 7.72
CA THR A 18 -0.15 25.35 8.28
C THR A 18 -1.02 25.25 9.52
N ASP A 19 -1.63 26.34 9.97
CA ASP A 19 -2.25 26.43 11.30
C ASP A 19 -3.55 25.61 11.41
N ASN A 20 -4.13 25.22 10.27
CA ASN A 20 -5.35 24.40 10.18
C ASN A 20 -5.11 22.97 9.63
N LEU A 21 -3.85 22.54 9.48
CA LEU A 21 -3.57 21.18 9.03
C LEU A 21 -3.75 20.19 10.18
N LYS A 22 -4.48 19.10 9.93
CA LYS A 22 -4.52 17.96 10.85
C LYS A 22 -3.11 17.39 11.00
N ASP A 23 -2.81 16.85 12.18
CA ASP A 23 -1.56 16.11 12.40
C ASP A 23 -1.39 15.02 11.35
N ALA A 24 -0.22 15.00 10.71
CA ALA A 24 0.07 13.98 9.71
C ALA A 24 0.16 12.60 10.35
N VAL A 25 -0.66 11.68 9.84
CA VAL A 25 -0.60 10.25 10.17
C VAL A 25 0.79 9.66 9.87
N TRP A 26 1.48 10.22 8.87
CA TRP A 26 2.81 9.85 8.43
C TRP A 26 3.76 11.06 8.44
N PRO A 27 4.34 11.42 9.60
CA PRO A 27 5.39 12.43 9.65
C PRO A 27 6.59 11.95 8.84
N GLY A 28 7.16 12.83 8.01
CA GLY A 28 8.32 12.51 7.17
C GLY A 28 9.66 12.50 7.92
N GLY A 29 10.71 12.03 7.25
CA GLY A 29 12.10 12.15 7.71
C GLY A 29 12.72 10.90 8.33
N GLU A 30 14.05 10.91 8.41
CA GLU A 30 14.87 9.80 8.94
C GLU A 30 14.61 9.53 10.43
N THR A 31 14.46 10.59 11.25
CA THR A 31 14.21 10.44 12.68
C THR A 31 12.94 9.64 12.96
N GLU A 32 11.83 9.97 12.30
CA GLU A 32 10.58 9.21 12.44
C GLU A 32 10.70 7.81 11.84
N ALA A 33 11.44 7.66 10.73
CA ALA A 33 11.70 6.36 10.13
C ALA A 33 12.40 5.38 11.09
N LEU A 34 13.43 5.84 11.80
CA LEU A 34 14.17 5.04 12.79
C LEU A 34 13.31 4.73 14.01
N ALA A 35 12.53 5.70 14.51
CA ALA A 35 11.60 5.47 15.61
C ALA A 35 10.53 4.41 15.26
N ARG A 36 9.97 4.46 14.04
CA ARG A 36 9.03 3.44 13.55
C ARG A 36 9.70 2.09 13.33
N LEU A 37 10.96 2.07 12.89
CA LEU A 37 11.73 0.84 12.75
C LEU A 37 11.89 0.13 14.09
N GLU A 38 12.23 0.84 15.16
CA GLU A 38 12.32 0.27 16.51
C GLU A 38 10.99 -0.35 16.94
N ARG A 39 9.89 0.40 16.84
CA ARG A 39 8.52 -0.10 17.13
C ARG A 39 8.17 -1.33 16.28
N HIS A 40 8.58 -1.34 15.00
CA HIS A 40 8.38 -2.48 14.12
C HIS A 40 9.14 -3.73 14.60
N LEU A 41 10.39 -3.56 15.00
CA LEU A 41 11.23 -4.64 15.51
C LEU A 41 10.70 -5.19 16.84
N GLU A 42 10.25 -4.34 17.76
CA GLU A 42 9.58 -4.75 18.99
C GLU A 42 8.33 -5.58 18.71
N ARG A 43 7.50 -5.14 17.77
CA ARG A 43 6.32 -5.90 17.34
C ARG A 43 6.71 -7.25 16.73
N LYS A 44 7.76 -7.31 15.90
CA LYS A 44 8.26 -8.58 15.34
C LYS A 44 8.80 -9.52 16.42
N ALA A 45 9.48 -8.98 17.43
CA ALA A 45 9.93 -9.74 18.58
C ALA A 45 8.76 -10.34 19.35
N TRP A 46 7.72 -9.53 19.59
CA TRP A 46 6.49 -9.98 20.23
C TRP A 46 5.82 -11.10 19.43
N VAL A 47 5.65 -10.92 18.11
CA VAL A 47 5.06 -11.96 17.24
C VAL A 47 5.90 -13.23 17.20
N ALA A 48 7.23 -13.12 17.21
CA ALA A 48 8.12 -14.28 17.24
C ALA A 48 8.01 -15.08 18.55
N SER A 49 7.68 -14.42 19.66
CA SER A 49 7.54 -15.03 20.99
C SER A 49 6.12 -15.54 21.27
N PHE A 50 5.09 -14.82 20.83
CA PHE A 50 3.69 -15.05 21.23
C PHE A 50 2.76 -15.46 20.06
N GLY A 51 3.27 -15.50 18.83
CA GLY A 51 2.50 -15.85 17.64
C GLY A 51 1.89 -14.64 16.93
N SER A 52 1.43 -14.86 15.70
CA SER A 52 0.82 -13.81 14.88
C SER A 52 -0.64 -13.58 15.29
N PRO A 53 -1.03 -12.33 15.62
CA PRO A 53 -2.43 -12.03 15.89
C PRO A 53 -3.24 -12.17 14.60
N LYS A 54 -4.51 -12.56 14.73
CA LYS A 54 -5.44 -12.56 13.59
C LYS A 54 -5.62 -11.13 13.08
N MET A 55 -5.88 -10.99 11.77
CA MET A 55 -6.21 -9.70 11.17
C MET A 55 -7.48 -9.15 11.81
N THR A 56 -7.44 -7.87 12.17
CA THR A 56 -8.57 -7.11 12.75
C THR A 56 -8.81 -5.85 11.91
N PRO A 57 -9.96 -5.17 12.05
CA PRO A 57 -10.21 -3.89 11.36
C PRO A 57 -9.11 -2.85 11.60
N LYS A 58 -8.57 -2.78 12.82
CA LYS A 58 -7.42 -1.92 13.18
C LYS A 58 -6.14 -2.21 12.38
N SER A 59 -6.02 -3.40 11.78
CA SER A 59 -4.88 -3.76 10.94
C SER A 59 -4.93 -3.10 9.56
N LEU A 60 -6.10 -2.59 9.15
CA LEU A 60 -6.29 -1.88 7.88
C LEU A 60 -5.85 -0.42 7.96
N LEU A 61 -5.89 0.15 9.16
CA LEU A 61 -5.50 1.52 9.44
C LEU A 61 -3.98 1.70 9.44
N ALA A 62 -3.53 2.92 9.19
CA ALA A 62 -2.13 3.28 9.32
C ALA A 62 -1.60 2.92 10.72
N SER A 63 -0.44 2.27 10.75
CA SER A 63 0.19 1.82 12.00
C SER A 63 1.51 2.54 12.21
N GLN A 64 1.81 2.83 13.48
CA GLN A 64 3.11 3.31 13.96
C GLN A 64 4.28 2.32 13.72
N THR A 65 3.99 1.15 13.13
CA THR A 65 4.97 0.13 12.72
C THR A 65 5.13 0.03 11.19
N GLY A 66 4.40 0.84 10.42
CA GLY A 66 4.51 0.86 8.97
C GLY A 66 5.76 1.60 8.50
N LEU A 67 6.43 1.07 7.47
CA LEU A 67 7.74 1.53 7.02
C LEU A 67 7.82 1.87 5.53
N SER A 68 6.79 1.54 4.74
CA SER A 68 6.87 1.64 3.27
C SER A 68 7.10 3.06 2.74
N PRO A 69 6.49 4.15 3.29
CA PRO A 69 6.81 5.50 2.83
C PRO A 69 8.27 5.88 3.06
N TYR A 70 8.83 5.50 4.22
CA TYR A 70 10.21 5.80 4.57
C TYR A 70 11.23 5.04 3.72
N LEU A 71 10.92 3.80 3.34
CA LEU A 71 11.71 3.02 2.38
C LEU A 71 11.66 3.66 0.99
N ARG A 72 10.51 4.20 0.58
CA ARG A 72 10.33 4.85 -0.72
C ARG A 72 11.14 6.15 -0.85
N PHE A 73 11.19 6.96 0.19
CA PHE A 73 11.96 8.22 0.18
C PHE A 73 13.43 8.05 0.57
N GLY A 74 13.86 6.84 0.94
CA GLY A 74 15.21 6.59 1.43
C GLY A 74 15.47 7.14 2.83
N CYS A 75 14.44 7.63 3.55
CA CYS A 75 14.51 7.97 4.96
C CYS A 75 14.86 6.75 5.83
N LEU A 76 14.51 5.55 5.35
CA LEU A 76 14.97 4.28 5.91
C LEU A 76 15.78 3.51 4.87
N SER A 77 17.01 3.12 5.24
CA SER A 77 17.80 2.20 4.43
C SER A 77 17.21 0.79 4.47
N ALA A 78 16.85 0.25 3.31
CA ALA A 78 16.41 -1.14 3.17
C ALA A 78 17.47 -2.15 3.66
N ARG A 79 18.76 -1.82 3.51
CA ARG A 79 19.88 -2.64 4.00
C ARG A 79 19.94 -2.64 5.53
N LEU A 80 19.79 -1.47 6.15
CA LEU A 80 19.73 -1.36 7.61
C LEU A 80 18.59 -2.21 8.16
N PHE A 81 17.39 -2.07 7.59
CA PHE A 81 16.22 -2.85 7.99
C PHE A 81 16.45 -4.36 7.81
N TYR A 82 17.03 -4.79 6.69
CA TYR A 82 17.37 -6.19 6.42
C TYR A 82 18.28 -6.78 7.51
N HIS A 83 19.36 -6.08 7.86
CA HIS A 83 20.33 -6.54 8.85
C HIS A 83 19.73 -6.54 10.27
N GLN A 84 19.02 -5.48 10.67
CA GLN A 84 18.41 -5.41 12.00
C GLN A 84 17.34 -6.49 12.22
N LEU A 85 16.55 -6.84 11.19
CA LEU A 85 15.64 -7.99 11.27
C LEU A 85 16.40 -9.30 11.49
N ALA A 86 17.49 -9.52 10.74
CA ALA A 86 18.31 -10.72 10.86
C ALA A 86 18.90 -10.86 12.28
N ASP A 87 19.44 -9.76 12.82
CA ASP A 87 20.06 -9.73 14.13
C ASP A 87 19.04 -9.94 15.26
N LEU A 88 17.86 -9.31 15.15
CA LEU A 88 16.75 -9.56 16.07
C LEU A 88 16.36 -11.03 16.08
N TYR A 89 16.22 -11.64 14.91
CA TYR A 89 15.85 -13.05 14.80
C TYR A 89 16.90 -13.96 15.44
N ARG A 90 18.19 -13.75 15.14
CA ARG A 90 19.28 -14.50 15.77
C ARG A 90 19.26 -14.34 17.29
N LYS A 91 18.99 -13.13 17.79
CA LYS A 91 18.93 -12.85 19.23
C LYS A 91 17.82 -13.65 19.93
N ILE A 92 16.63 -13.73 19.33
CA ILE A 92 15.43 -14.36 19.91
C ILE A 92 15.42 -15.88 19.69
N LYS A 93 15.67 -16.33 18.46
CA LYS A 93 15.52 -17.75 18.06
C LYS A 93 16.81 -18.54 18.15
N LYS A 94 17.97 -17.88 18.34
CA LYS A 94 19.30 -18.51 18.40
C LYS A 94 19.61 -19.38 17.17
N SER A 95 19.06 -19.01 16.03
CA SER A 95 19.19 -19.71 14.76
C SER A 95 19.33 -18.72 13.60
N ASN A 96 19.71 -19.23 12.43
CA ASN A 96 19.80 -18.41 11.22
C ASN A 96 18.40 -17.99 10.74
N PRO A 97 18.23 -16.73 10.29
CA PRO A 97 16.96 -16.23 9.82
C PRO A 97 16.50 -16.96 8.54
N PRO A 98 15.24 -17.40 8.46
CA PRO A 98 14.69 -17.91 7.21
C PRO A 98 14.50 -16.76 6.21
N LEU A 99 14.53 -17.06 4.91
CA LEU A 99 14.28 -16.06 3.84
C LEU A 99 12.93 -15.34 4.00
N SER A 100 11.93 -16.04 4.55
CA SER A 100 10.59 -15.47 4.79
C SER A 100 10.61 -14.30 5.78
N LEU A 101 11.62 -14.20 6.65
CA LEU A 101 11.77 -13.08 7.58
C LEU A 101 11.88 -11.73 6.86
N GLN A 102 12.64 -11.72 5.76
CA GLN A 102 12.86 -10.53 4.93
C GLN A 102 12.01 -10.55 3.66
N GLY A 103 11.01 -11.44 3.57
CA GLY A 103 10.26 -11.68 2.34
C GLY A 103 9.64 -10.41 1.74
N GLN A 104 9.19 -9.46 2.56
CA GLN A 104 8.65 -8.19 2.07
C GLN A 104 9.72 -7.30 1.42
N LEU A 105 10.94 -7.27 1.96
CA LEU A 105 12.06 -6.57 1.33
C LEU A 105 12.47 -7.28 0.03
N LEU A 106 12.47 -8.61 0.01
CA LEU A 106 12.77 -9.38 -1.19
C LEU A 106 11.73 -9.16 -2.30
N TRP A 107 10.45 -8.95 -1.96
CA TRP A 107 9.43 -8.54 -2.93
C TRP A 107 9.72 -7.17 -3.55
N ARG A 108 10.18 -6.20 -2.75
CA ARG A 108 10.65 -4.92 -3.27
C ARG A 108 11.81 -5.12 -4.24
N GLU A 109 12.84 -5.85 -3.84
CA GLU A 109 14.00 -6.12 -4.71
C GLU A 109 13.61 -6.88 -5.98
N PHE A 110 12.65 -7.81 -5.90
CA PHE A 110 12.13 -8.53 -7.05
C PHE A 110 11.58 -7.58 -8.11
N PHE A 111 10.71 -6.64 -7.72
CA PHE A 111 10.13 -5.68 -8.66
C PHE A 111 11.19 -4.69 -9.19
N TYR A 112 12.12 -4.24 -8.36
CA TYR A 112 13.24 -3.40 -8.81
C TYR A 112 14.07 -4.11 -9.88
N CYS A 113 14.44 -5.38 -9.64
CA CYS A 113 15.19 -6.20 -10.58
C CYS A 113 14.40 -6.45 -11.88
N ALA A 114 13.10 -6.76 -11.78
CA ALA A 114 12.23 -6.98 -12.93
C ALA A 114 12.11 -5.70 -13.80
N ALA A 115 12.12 -4.53 -13.18
CA ALA A 115 11.96 -3.25 -13.87
C ALA A 115 13.28 -2.71 -14.47
N THR A 116 14.44 -3.06 -13.91
CA THR A 116 15.76 -2.46 -14.22
C THR A 116 16.12 -2.43 -15.71
N ARG A 117 15.69 -3.42 -16.50
CA ARG A 117 15.98 -3.52 -17.95
C ARG A 117 14.72 -3.49 -18.81
N ASN A 118 13.62 -2.94 -18.28
CA ASN A 118 12.37 -2.81 -18.98
C ASN A 118 11.87 -1.36 -18.90
N PRO A 119 12.21 -0.50 -19.88
CA PRO A 119 11.75 0.89 -19.88
C PRO A 119 10.23 1.04 -20.04
N ASN A 120 9.54 -0.03 -20.48
CA ASN A 120 8.09 -0.08 -20.63
C ASN A 120 7.41 -0.83 -19.47
N PHE A 121 8.09 -1.01 -18.33
CA PHE A 121 7.54 -1.80 -17.20
C PHE A 121 6.23 -1.22 -16.64
N ASP A 122 6.00 0.08 -16.85
CA ASP A 122 4.86 0.86 -16.35
C ASP A 122 3.68 0.98 -17.33
N ARG A 123 3.75 0.28 -18.46
CA ARG A 123 2.69 0.28 -19.48
C ARG A 123 2.48 -1.11 -20.05
N MET A 124 1.33 -1.34 -20.66
CA MET A 124 1.00 -2.61 -21.31
C MET A 124 1.65 -2.70 -22.68
N HIS A 125 1.52 -1.66 -23.49
CA HIS A 125 2.02 -1.67 -24.87
C HIS A 125 3.55 -1.76 -24.93
N ASN A 126 4.08 -2.65 -25.76
CA ASN A 126 5.52 -2.92 -25.91
C ASN A 126 6.25 -3.35 -24.61
N ASN A 127 5.51 -3.85 -23.62
CA ASN A 127 6.09 -4.44 -22.43
C ASN A 127 6.21 -5.97 -22.61
N PRO A 128 7.44 -6.52 -22.68
CA PRO A 128 7.68 -7.90 -23.09
C PRO A 128 7.15 -8.96 -22.10
N ILE A 129 6.81 -8.56 -20.88
CA ILE A 129 6.30 -9.46 -19.84
C ILE A 129 4.82 -9.22 -19.54
N CYS A 130 4.17 -8.25 -20.20
CA CYS A 130 2.78 -7.88 -19.96
C CYS A 130 1.87 -8.47 -21.03
N VAL A 131 0.86 -9.23 -20.61
CA VAL A 131 -0.22 -9.70 -21.47
C VAL A 131 -0.96 -8.49 -22.03
N GLN A 132 -1.25 -8.53 -23.34
CA GLN A 132 -2.04 -7.49 -24.01
C GLN A 132 -3.52 -7.82 -23.82
N ILE A 133 -4.18 -7.09 -22.93
CA ILE A 133 -5.59 -7.27 -22.59
C ILE A 133 -6.37 -6.07 -23.16
N PRO A 134 -7.48 -6.30 -23.90
CA PRO A 134 -8.32 -5.22 -24.39
C PRO A 134 -9.16 -4.66 -23.25
N TRP A 135 -8.55 -3.84 -22.40
CA TRP A 135 -9.23 -3.13 -21.32
C TRP A 135 -10.19 -2.08 -21.87
N ASP A 136 -11.29 -1.86 -21.14
CA ASP A 136 -12.28 -0.85 -21.52
C ASP A 136 -11.80 0.57 -21.16
N VAL A 137 -12.38 1.55 -21.86
CA VAL A 137 -12.22 2.97 -21.56
C VAL A 137 -13.54 3.48 -21.01
N ASN A 138 -13.61 3.69 -19.70
CA ASN A 138 -14.78 4.26 -19.02
C ASN A 138 -14.34 5.27 -17.96
N ALA A 139 -14.25 6.54 -18.37
CA ALA A 139 -13.79 7.62 -17.50
C ALA A 139 -14.72 7.86 -16.31
N GLU A 140 -16.03 7.63 -16.45
CA GLU A 140 -16.99 7.79 -15.35
C GLU A 140 -16.78 6.71 -14.28
N ALA A 141 -16.66 5.45 -14.68
CA ALA A 141 -16.39 4.34 -13.76
C ALA A 141 -15.03 4.51 -13.06
N LEU A 142 -14.00 4.95 -13.79
CA LEU A 142 -12.70 5.27 -13.23
C LEU A 142 -12.80 6.39 -12.18
N ALA A 143 -13.53 7.48 -12.48
CA ALA A 143 -13.72 8.59 -11.55
C ALA A 143 -14.49 8.16 -10.29
N LYS A 144 -15.54 7.34 -10.43
CA LYS A 144 -16.27 6.77 -9.28
C LYS A 144 -15.37 5.89 -8.42
N TRP A 145 -14.55 5.04 -9.03
CA TRP A 145 -13.58 4.23 -8.30
C TRP A 145 -12.53 5.07 -7.59
N ALA A 146 -11.90 6.02 -8.29
CA ALA A 146 -10.87 6.89 -7.74
C ALA A 146 -11.40 7.71 -6.55
N ASN A 147 -12.65 8.14 -6.58
CA ASN A 147 -13.28 8.95 -5.52
C ASN A 147 -14.00 8.13 -4.43
N GLY A 148 -13.98 6.80 -4.50
CA GLY A 148 -14.71 5.95 -3.53
C GLY A 148 -16.23 6.17 -3.59
N GLN A 149 -16.79 6.13 -4.79
CA GLN A 149 -18.21 6.32 -5.12
C GLN A 149 -18.73 5.20 -6.02
N THR A 150 -18.20 3.98 -5.85
CA THR A 150 -18.57 2.79 -6.62
C THR A 150 -19.93 2.23 -6.20
N GLY A 151 -20.40 2.57 -5.00
CA GLY A 151 -21.58 1.97 -4.39
C GLY A 151 -21.29 0.65 -3.66
N TYR A 152 -20.03 0.23 -3.58
CA TYR A 152 -19.56 -0.90 -2.78
C TYR A 152 -18.85 -0.37 -1.53
N PRO A 153 -19.49 -0.37 -0.34
CA PRO A 153 -18.98 0.29 0.86
C PRO A 153 -17.53 -0.07 1.24
N TRP A 154 -17.15 -1.35 1.05
CA TRP A 154 -15.80 -1.82 1.30
C TRP A 154 -14.75 -1.19 0.35
N ILE A 155 -15.06 -1.11 -0.94
CA ILE A 155 -14.18 -0.50 -1.95
C ILE A 155 -14.11 1.01 -1.73
N ASP A 156 -15.26 1.62 -1.46
CA ASP A 156 -15.38 3.06 -1.24
C ASP A 156 -14.61 3.51 0.00
N ALA A 157 -14.74 2.80 1.13
CA ALA A 157 -13.99 3.08 2.35
C ALA A 157 -12.46 2.99 2.14
N ILE A 158 -11.99 2.00 1.38
CA ILE A 158 -10.54 1.87 1.07
C ILE A 158 -10.06 3.06 0.23
N MET A 159 -10.80 3.44 -0.81
CA MET A 159 -10.39 4.53 -1.70
C MET A 159 -10.43 5.88 -0.99
N ARG A 160 -11.36 6.06 -0.04
CA ARG A 160 -11.39 7.24 0.84
C ARG A 160 -10.22 7.25 1.83
N GLN A 161 -9.93 6.12 2.49
CA GLN A 161 -8.73 5.99 3.32
C GLN A 161 -7.47 6.34 2.54
N LEU A 162 -7.32 5.83 1.31
CA LEU A 162 -6.18 6.13 0.45
C LEU A 162 -6.05 7.63 0.20
N ARG A 163 -7.16 8.32 -0.07
CA ARG A 163 -7.16 9.76 -0.33
C ARG A 163 -6.82 10.60 0.91
N GLU A 164 -7.27 10.17 2.08
CA GLU A 164 -7.10 10.91 3.33
C GLU A 164 -5.76 10.65 4.01
N GLU A 165 -5.33 9.39 4.06
CA GLU A 165 -4.14 8.96 4.79
C GLU A 165 -2.92 8.74 3.90
N GLY A 166 -3.12 8.66 2.58
CA GLY A 166 -2.05 8.39 1.61
C GLY A 166 -1.43 6.99 1.75
N TRP A 167 -2.07 6.09 2.50
CA TRP A 167 -1.60 4.72 2.68
C TRP A 167 -2.78 3.79 2.93
N ILE A 168 -2.74 2.62 2.30
CA ILE A 168 -3.68 1.53 2.56
C ILE A 168 -2.93 0.21 2.68
N HIS A 169 -3.47 -0.67 3.54
CA HIS A 169 -2.92 -1.99 3.78
C HIS A 169 -2.87 -2.84 2.50
N HIS A 170 -1.89 -3.74 2.38
CA HIS A 170 -1.69 -4.54 1.16
C HIS A 170 -2.95 -5.30 0.72
N VAL A 171 -3.70 -5.88 1.66
CA VAL A 171 -4.98 -6.55 1.37
C VAL A 171 -6.03 -5.59 0.77
N ALA A 172 -6.04 -4.33 1.23
CA ALA A 172 -6.94 -3.31 0.70
C ALA A 172 -6.55 -2.93 -0.74
N ARG A 173 -5.25 -2.81 -1.03
CA ARG A 173 -4.72 -2.63 -2.40
C ARG A 173 -5.18 -3.74 -3.34
N TYR A 174 -5.09 -5.00 -2.88
CA TYR A 174 -5.57 -6.16 -3.64
C TYR A 174 -7.05 -6.05 -3.98
N ALA A 175 -7.90 -5.68 -3.02
CA ALA A 175 -9.33 -5.58 -3.22
C ALA A 175 -9.69 -4.53 -4.27
N VAL A 176 -9.16 -3.31 -4.16
CA VAL A 176 -9.51 -2.20 -5.07
C VAL A 176 -8.89 -2.37 -6.46
N ALA A 177 -7.69 -2.94 -6.55
CA ALA A 177 -7.05 -3.21 -7.85
C ALA A 177 -7.74 -4.36 -8.59
N CYS A 178 -8.14 -5.42 -7.88
CA CYS A 178 -8.94 -6.49 -8.46
C CYS A 178 -10.28 -5.93 -8.96
N PHE A 179 -10.98 -5.15 -8.15
CA PHE A 179 -12.26 -4.53 -8.52
C PHE A 179 -12.15 -3.66 -9.78
N LEU A 180 -11.13 -2.79 -9.86
CA LEU A 180 -10.91 -1.92 -11.02
C LEU A 180 -10.63 -2.70 -12.31
N THR A 181 -9.84 -3.77 -12.21
CA THR A 181 -9.30 -4.47 -13.39
C THR A 181 -10.14 -5.71 -13.71
N ARG A 182 -9.58 -6.90 -13.52
CA ARG A 182 -10.20 -8.18 -13.91
C ARG A 182 -11.40 -8.61 -13.07
N GLY A 183 -11.69 -7.92 -11.97
CA GLY A 183 -12.73 -8.25 -11.02
C GLY A 183 -14.11 -7.83 -11.50
N ASP A 184 -14.28 -6.53 -11.73
CA ASP A 184 -15.60 -5.93 -11.90
C ASP A 184 -15.63 -4.89 -13.04
N LEU A 185 -14.77 -3.87 -13.02
CA LEU A 185 -14.88 -2.73 -13.95
C LEU A 185 -14.19 -2.91 -15.31
N TRP A 186 -13.31 -3.92 -15.45
CA TRP A 186 -12.55 -4.22 -16.68
C TRP A 186 -11.74 -3.03 -17.23
N LEU A 187 -11.24 -2.16 -16.34
CA LEU A 187 -10.40 -1.02 -16.70
C LEU A 187 -8.91 -1.36 -16.65
N SER A 188 -8.12 -0.58 -17.40
CA SER A 188 -6.67 -0.79 -17.46
C SER A 188 -6.02 -0.58 -16.11
N TRP A 189 -5.10 -1.48 -15.76
CA TRP A 189 -4.26 -1.38 -14.58
C TRP A 189 -3.35 -0.13 -14.63
N GLU A 190 -3.07 0.42 -15.81
CA GLU A 190 -2.33 1.67 -15.98
C GLU A 190 -3.08 2.86 -15.37
N GLU A 191 -4.41 2.89 -15.45
CA GLU A 191 -5.23 3.96 -14.86
C GLU A 191 -5.25 3.85 -13.33
N GLY A 192 -5.35 2.63 -12.81
CA GLY A 192 -5.21 2.37 -11.38
C GLY A 192 -3.83 2.76 -10.85
N MET A 193 -2.77 2.45 -11.61
CA MET A 193 -1.41 2.83 -11.29
C MET A 193 -1.24 4.35 -11.17
N LYS A 194 -1.80 5.13 -12.11
CA LYS A 194 -1.77 6.62 -12.05
C LYS A 194 -2.44 7.16 -10.80
N VAL A 195 -3.62 6.64 -10.44
CA VAL A 195 -4.33 7.06 -9.21
C VAL A 195 -3.51 6.70 -7.97
N PHE A 196 -2.90 5.52 -7.94
CA PHE A 196 -2.02 5.11 -6.85
C PHE A 196 -0.75 5.95 -6.79
N ASP A 197 -0.20 6.36 -7.92
CA ASP A 197 0.98 7.23 -7.99
C ASP A 197 0.69 8.63 -7.42
N GLU A 198 -0.53 9.14 -7.64
CA GLU A 198 -0.96 10.43 -7.08
C GLU A 198 -1.21 10.36 -5.57
N LEU A 199 -1.82 9.28 -5.08
CA LEU A 199 -2.35 9.22 -3.72
C LEU A 199 -1.44 8.51 -2.72
N LEU A 200 -0.64 7.51 -3.13
CA LEU A 200 0.20 6.76 -2.19
C LEU A 200 1.46 7.53 -1.79
N LEU A 201 1.68 7.66 -0.49
CA LEU A 201 2.95 8.11 0.08
C LEU A 201 4.11 7.17 -0.24
N ASP A 202 3.82 5.89 -0.49
CA ASP A 202 4.81 4.89 -0.87
C ASP A 202 4.76 4.49 -2.35
N ALA A 203 4.20 5.35 -3.21
CA ALA A 203 4.19 5.19 -4.66
C ALA A 203 5.61 5.05 -5.23
N ASP A 204 6.03 3.82 -5.48
CA ASP A 204 7.31 3.46 -6.09
C ASP A 204 7.08 2.99 -7.53
N TRP A 205 7.78 3.54 -8.52
CA TRP A 205 7.58 3.19 -9.92
C TRP A 205 7.66 1.67 -10.18
N SER A 206 8.68 1.00 -9.63
CA SER A 206 8.88 -0.44 -9.87
C SER A 206 7.85 -1.27 -9.11
N VAL A 207 7.63 -0.96 -7.83
CA VAL A 207 6.71 -1.75 -7.00
C VAL A 207 5.26 -1.52 -7.41
N ASN A 208 4.87 -0.29 -7.73
CA ASN A 208 3.52 0.07 -8.15
C ASN A 208 3.18 -0.62 -9.48
N ALA A 209 3.98 -0.42 -10.53
CA ALA A 209 3.76 -1.07 -11.83
C ALA A 209 3.73 -2.61 -11.73
N GLY A 210 4.70 -3.20 -11.01
CA GLY A 210 4.78 -4.64 -10.81
C GLY A 210 3.58 -5.21 -10.05
N SER A 211 3.12 -4.51 -9.02
CA SER A 211 1.93 -4.89 -8.25
C SER A 211 0.65 -4.78 -9.07
N TRP A 212 0.49 -3.73 -9.88
CA TRP A 212 -0.67 -3.56 -10.76
C TRP A 212 -0.72 -4.62 -11.87
N MET A 213 0.43 -4.97 -12.46
CA MET A 213 0.51 -6.11 -13.40
C MET A 213 0.16 -7.44 -12.71
N TRP A 214 0.60 -7.65 -11.47
CA TRP A 214 0.25 -8.84 -10.69
C TRP A 214 -1.25 -8.93 -10.44
N LEU A 215 -1.87 -7.86 -9.96
CA LEU A 215 -3.27 -7.84 -9.50
C LEU A 215 -4.27 -7.95 -10.65
N SER A 216 -3.92 -7.38 -11.81
CA SER A 216 -4.68 -7.49 -13.06
C SER A 216 -4.48 -8.82 -13.79
N CYS A 217 -3.59 -9.70 -13.29
CA CYS A 217 -3.12 -10.89 -14.01
C CYS A 217 -2.46 -10.59 -15.37
N SER A 218 -1.93 -9.37 -15.55
CA SER A 218 -1.22 -9.00 -16.77
C SER A 218 0.23 -9.52 -16.77
N SER A 219 0.81 -9.77 -15.58
CA SER A 219 2.10 -10.46 -15.43
C SER A 219 2.23 -11.12 -14.06
N PHE A 220 3.24 -11.97 -13.87
CA PHE A 220 3.63 -12.69 -12.65
C PHE A 220 2.61 -13.67 -12.06
N PHE A 221 1.33 -13.32 -12.00
CA PHE A 221 0.24 -14.13 -11.47
C PHE A 221 -0.75 -14.47 -12.58
N GLN A 222 -1.03 -15.77 -12.76
CA GLN A 222 -1.83 -16.27 -13.89
C GLN A 222 -3.15 -16.92 -13.47
N GLN A 223 -3.42 -17.06 -12.17
CA GLN A 223 -4.66 -17.69 -11.67
C GLN A 223 -5.82 -16.67 -11.65
N PHE A 224 -6.22 -16.19 -12.83
CA PHE A 224 -7.25 -15.14 -13.00
C PHE A 224 -8.63 -15.52 -12.46
N PHE A 225 -8.92 -16.81 -12.27
CA PHE A 225 -10.17 -17.31 -11.68
C PHE A 225 -10.27 -17.04 -10.16
N HIS A 226 -9.18 -16.67 -9.48
CA HIS A 226 -9.22 -16.23 -8.08
C HIS A 226 -9.60 -14.74 -8.00
N LEU A 227 -10.91 -14.47 -8.00
CA LEU A 227 -11.48 -13.11 -7.90
C LEU A 227 -11.84 -12.76 -6.45
N TYR A 228 -11.68 -11.49 -6.10
CA TYR A 228 -12.12 -10.96 -4.82
C TYR A 228 -13.58 -10.53 -4.92
N CYS A 229 -14.43 -11.06 -4.05
CA CYS A 229 -15.80 -10.57 -3.94
C CYS A 229 -15.82 -9.29 -3.08
N PRO A 230 -16.19 -8.12 -3.63
CA PRO A 230 -16.14 -6.84 -2.91
C PRO A 230 -17.05 -6.80 -1.67
N VAL A 231 -18.07 -7.66 -1.60
CA VAL A 231 -18.97 -7.77 -0.44
C VAL A 231 -18.47 -8.78 0.59
N ARG A 232 -18.22 -10.03 0.18
CA ARG A 232 -17.85 -11.12 1.12
C ARG A 232 -16.48 -10.86 1.76
N PHE A 233 -15.56 -10.24 1.03
CA PHE A 233 -14.24 -9.96 1.54
C PHE A 233 -14.29 -8.91 2.67
N GLY A 234 -15.02 -7.82 2.47
CA GLY A 234 -15.26 -6.81 3.50
C GLY A 234 -15.83 -7.42 4.77
N ARG A 235 -16.89 -8.25 4.67
CA ARG A 235 -17.46 -8.94 5.84
C ARG A 235 -16.49 -9.86 6.59
N LYS A 236 -15.52 -10.45 5.89
CA LYS A 236 -14.51 -11.31 6.52
C LYS A 236 -13.40 -10.48 7.18
N ALA A 237 -13.01 -9.37 6.58
CA ALA A 237 -11.96 -8.49 7.07
C ALA A 237 -12.45 -7.58 8.22
N ASP A 238 -13.70 -7.16 8.15
CA ASP A 238 -14.37 -6.27 9.09
C ASP A 238 -15.83 -6.73 9.31
N PRO A 239 -16.07 -7.73 10.18
CA PRO A 239 -17.42 -8.23 10.44
C PRO A 239 -18.34 -7.21 11.12
N SER A 240 -17.78 -6.26 11.89
CA SER A 240 -18.55 -5.21 12.57
C SER A 240 -18.89 -4.03 11.66
N GLY A 241 -18.13 -3.80 10.60
CA GLY A 241 -18.32 -2.65 9.72
C GLY A 241 -17.73 -1.36 10.29
N ASP A 242 -16.86 -1.44 11.30
CA ASP A 242 -16.26 -0.28 11.96
C ASP A 242 -15.35 0.48 11.00
N PHE A 243 -14.61 -0.23 10.14
CA PHE A 243 -13.73 0.37 9.14
C PHE A 243 -14.56 1.10 8.08
N ILE A 244 -15.62 0.47 7.57
CA ILE A 244 -16.53 1.09 6.59
C ILE A 244 -17.16 2.36 7.19
N SER A 245 -17.69 2.27 8.41
CA SER A 245 -18.34 3.40 9.08
C SER A 245 -17.40 4.59 9.25
N SER A 246 -16.13 4.35 9.58
CA SER A 246 -15.12 5.41 9.78
C SER A 246 -14.91 6.27 8.53
N PHE A 247 -15.11 5.71 7.33
CA PHE A 247 -14.92 6.39 6.05
C PHE A 247 -16.25 6.63 5.30
N GLU A 248 -17.41 6.30 5.87
CA GLU A 248 -18.74 6.61 5.31
C GLU A 248 -19.31 7.95 5.81
N PHE A 249 -19.06 8.32 7.06
CA PHE A 249 -19.62 9.56 7.66
C PHE A 249 -19.12 10.87 7.02
N ILE A 250 -18.12 10.79 6.14
CA ILE A 250 -17.50 11.96 5.50
C ILE A 250 -18.36 12.51 4.35
N LEU A 251 -19.42 11.82 3.94
CA LEU A 251 -20.39 12.30 2.95
C LEU A 251 -21.57 13.12 3.52
N ASN A 252 -21.64 13.36 4.83
CA ASN A 252 -22.74 14.11 5.48
C ASN A 252 -22.34 15.51 5.98
N ILE A 253 -21.36 16.16 5.34
CA ILE A 253 -20.99 17.56 5.61
C ILE A 253 -20.91 18.34 4.30
#